data_AF-A0A6G0RV27-F1
#
_entry.id   AF-A0A6G0RV27-F1
#
_cell.length_a   1.000
_cell.length_b   1.000
_cell.length_c   1.000
_cell.angle_alpha   90.00
_cell.angle_beta   90.00
_cell.angle_gamma   90.00
#
_symmetry.space_group_name_H-M   'P 1'
#
loop_
_entity.id
_entity.type
_entity.pdbx_description
1 polymer ?
#
loop_
_entity_poly.entity_id
_entity_poly.type
_entity_poly.pdbx_seq_one_letter_code
_entity_poly.pdbx_strand_id
1 'polypeptide(L)'
;MHSGWCDTSASSGNAAVGTTYNLFQPTGQTIEWVSADLPKFALHELSMIGLLFKLGLQSFDDAIRPDELSVADWATCLTGVIANGPVHTDTDSLYRVPSECADKVSPYKIAIAPDNAFTRS
;
A
#
# COMPACT_ATOMS: atom_id res chain seq x y z
N MET A 1 24.92 -14.55 -25.79
CA MET A 1 24.65 -13.50 -24.78
C MET A 1 23.93 -12.37 -25.51
N HIS A 2 22.65 -12.14 -25.22
CA HIS A 2 21.80 -11.20 -25.95
C HIS A 2 22.10 -9.76 -25.48
N SER A 3 22.70 -8.97 -26.37
CA SER A 3 22.82 -7.52 -26.25
C SER A 3 21.42 -6.90 -26.24
N GLY A 4 21.10 -6.10 -25.21
CA GLY A 4 19.91 -5.23 -25.22
C GLY A 4 18.91 -5.37 -24.07
N TRP A 5 19.03 -6.34 -23.16
CA TRP A 5 18.09 -6.46 -22.01
C TRP A 5 18.63 -5.90 -20.68
N CYS A 6 19.93 -5.56 -20.59
CA CYS A 6 20.57 -5.09 -19.36
C CYS A 6 21.72 -4.11 -19.61
N ASP A 7 21.63 -3.22 -20.60
CA ASP A 7 22.72 -2.26 -20.89
C ASP A 7 22.30 -0.83 -20.52
N THR A 8 23.18 -0.13 -19.80
CA THR A 8 23.03 1.28 -19.39
C THR A 8 23.52 2.26 -20.47
N SER A 9 24.02 1.75 -21.59
CA SER A 9 24.50 2.54 -22.72
C SER A 9 23.38 3.37 -23.34
N ALA A 10 23.54 4.70 -23.32
CA ALA A 10 22.66 5.61 -24.06
C ALA A 10 22.81 5.33 -25.57
N SER A 11 21.69 5.16 -26.29
CA SER A 11 21.76 4.95 -27.74
C SER A 11 22.25 6.23 -28.43
N SER A 12 23.49 6.21 -28.95
CA SER A 12 24.05 7.31 -29.71
C SER A 12 23.55 7.27 -31.15
N GLY A 13 22.31 7.69 -31.37
CA GLY A 13 21.81 7.88 -32.75
C GLY A 13 20.31 7.80 -32.97
N ASN A 14 19.48 7.52 -31.95
CA ASN A 14 18.03 7.48 -32.13
C ASN A 14 17.29 8.06 -30.93
N ALA A 15 16.71 9.26 -31.10
CA ALA A 15 15.94 9.95 -30.08
C ALA A 15 14.63 9.22 -29.68
N ALA A 16 14.22 8.20 -30.45
CA ALA A 16 13.05 7.37 -30.14
C ALA A 16 13.36 6.17 -29.24
N VAL A 17 14.64 5.91 -28.92
CA VAL A 17 15.07 4.79 -28.07
C VAL A 17 15.42 5.33 -26.68
N GLY A 18 14.47 5.20 -25.75
CA GLY A 18 14.68 5.53 -24.34
C GLY A 18 15.59 4.52 -23.63
N THR A 19 16.29 4.97 -22.60
CA THR A 19 17.11 4.11 -21.73
C THR A 19 16.22 3.19 -20.90
N THR A 20 16.44 1.88 -20.99
CA THR A 20 15.76 0.88 -20.15
C THR A 20 16.62 0.53 -18.95
N TYR A 21 16.05 0.58 -17.74
CA TYR A 21 16.75 0.21 -16.51
C TYR A 21 16.10 -1.03 -15.89
N ASN A 22 16.90 -1.92 -15.30
CA ASN A 22 16.35 -2.99 -14.49
C ASN A 22 15.81 -2.41 -13.17
N LEU A 23 14.71 -2.99 -12.68
CA LEU A 23 14.09 -2.55 -11.42
C LEU A 23 15.02 -2.71 -10.21
N PHE A 24 15.98 -3.64 -10.32
CA PHE A 24 16.99 -3.95 -9.32
C PHE A 24 18.35 -3.30 -9.62
N GLN A 25 18.39 -2.15 -10.31
CA GLN A 25 19.67 -1.50 -10.60
C GLN A 25 20.34 -1.08 -9.27
N PRO A 26 21.49 -1.67 -8.91
CA PRO A 26 22.08 -1.49 -7.59
C PRO A 26 22.71 -0.10 -7.41
N THR A 27 22.86 0.66 -8.49
CA THR A 27 23.48 1.98 -8.52
C THR A 27 22.61 2.98 -9.31
N GLY A 28 22.39 4.17 -8.75
CA GLY A 28 21.74 5.26 -9.49
C GLY A 28 21.18 6.41 -8.65
N GLN A 29 21.27 6.34 -7.32
CA GLN A 29 21.00 7.48 -6.44
C GLN A 29 22.28 7.87 -5.69
N THR A 30 22.42 9.14 -5.35
CA THR A 30 23.51 9.64 -4.51
C THR A 30 22.93 10.46 -3.38
N ILE A 31 23.23 10.07 -2.15
CA ILE A 31 22.89 10.83 -0.95
C ILE A 31 24.21 11.26 -0.33
N GLU A 32 24.43 12.57 -0.17
CA GLU A 32 25.73 13.17 0.17
C GLU A 32 26.38 12.57 1.44
N TRP A 33 25.57 12.15 2.40
CA TRP A 33 26.02 11.58 3.67
C TRP A 33 26.09 10.04 3.69
N VAL A 34 25.80 9.37 2.57
CA VAL A 34 25.87 7.90 2.45
C VAL A 34 27.05 7.51 1.57
N SER A 35 28.10 6.95 2.17
CA SER A 35 29.26 6.43 1.45
C SER A 35 29.05 4.99 0.97
N ALA A 36 27.97 4.74 0.23
CA ALA A 36 27.64 3.44 -0.33
C ALA A 36 26.91 3.59 -1.68
N ASP A 37 27.03 2.57 -2.53
CA ASP A 37 26.26 2.46 -3.76
C ASP A 37 24.77 2.30 -3.44
N LEU A 38 23.96 3.29 -3.83
CA LEU A 38 22.51 3.28 -3.60
C LEU A 38 21.75 2.88 -4.86
N PRO A 39 20.68 2.07 -4.70
CA PRO A 39 19.89 1.61 -5.83
C PRO A 39 19.26 2.79 -6.56
N LYS A 40 19.12 2.64 -7.88
CA LYS A 40 18.48 3.68 -8.71
C LYS A 40 17.02 3.92 -8.31
N PHE A 41 16.34 2.85 -7.92
CA PHE A 41 14.96 2.85 -7.48
C PHE A 41 14.91 2.37 -6.03
N ALA A 42 14.53 3.25 -5.12
CA ALA A 42 14.20 2.88 -3.76
C ALA A 42 12.73 2.41 -3.74
N LEU A 43 12.52 1.11 -3.86
CA LEU A 43 11.22 0.51 -3.58
C LEU A 43 11.11 0.34 -2.06
N HIS A 44 10.26 1.14 -1.41
CA HIS A 44 9.73 0.68 -0.12
C HIS A 44 8.79 -0.47 -0.45
N GLU A 45 9.23 -1.70 -0.22
CA GLU A 45 8.29 -2.81 -0.11
C GLU A 45 7.38 -2.49 1.09
N LEU A 46 6.21 -1.91 0.79
CA LEU A 46 5.11 -1.94 1.74
C LEU A 46 4.81 -3.42 1.93
N SER A 47 5.24 -3.96 3.09
CA SER A 47 4.81 -5.29 3.48
C SER A 47 3.29 -5.33 3.44
N MET A 48 2.71 -6.48 3.10
CA MET A 48 1.24 -6.62 3.15
C MET A 48 0.68 -6.18 4.50
N ILE A 49 1.42 -6.42 5.58
CA ILE A 49 1.12 -5.94 6.93
C ILE A 49 1.09 -4.40 6.97
N GLY A 50 2.11 -3.72 6.44
CA GLY A 50 2.15 -2.26 6.36
C GLY A 50 1.00 -1.66 5.55
N LEU A 51 0.62 -2.29 4.45
CA LEU A 51 -0.57 -1.88 3.69
C LEU A 51 -1.86 -2.03 4.51
N LEU A 52 -2.04 -3.16 5.19
CA LEU A 52 -3.21 -3.40 6.06
C LEU A 52 -3.29 -2.38 7.20
N PHE A 53 -2.16 -2.09 7.86
CA PHE A 53 -2.09 -1.05 8.91
C PHE A 53 -2.47 0.33 8.36
N LYS A 54 -1.92 0.71 7.20
CA LYS A 54 -2.24 1.99 6.56
C LYS A 54 -3.73 2.09 6.23
N LEU A 55 -4.33 1.04 5.65
CA LEU A 55 -5.76 1.02 5.34
C LEU A 55 -6.62 1.10 6.61
N GLY A 56 -6.17 0.49 7.70
CA GLY A 56 -6.78 0.65 9.02
C GLY A 56 -6.77 2.11 9.48
N LEU A 57 -5.61 2.78 9.44
CA LEU A 57 -5.50 4.21 9.79
C LEU A 57 -6.36 5.10 8.87
N GLN A 58 -6.31 4.85 7.56
CA GLN A 58 -7.06 5.61 6.56
C GLN A 58 -8.57 5.56 6.83
N SER A 59 -9.10 4.46 7.37
CA SER A 59 -10.53 4.38 7.71
C SER A 59 -10.98 5.38 8.79
N PHE A 60 -10.06 5.84 9.64
CA PHE A 60 -10.33 6.87 10.66
C PHE A 60 -10.17 8.27 10.10
N ASP A 61 -9.20 8.47 9.20
CA ASP A 61 -9.07 9.73 8.46
C ASP A 61 -10.32 9.98 7.60
N ASP A 62 -10.91 8.90 7.05
CA ASP A 62 -12.14 8.93 6.24
C ASP A 62 -13.41 8.61 7.06
N ALA A 63 -13.37 8.78 8.39
CA ALA A 63 -14.51 8.47 9.24
C ALA A 63 -15.77 9.24 8.81
N ILE A 64 -16.91 8.56 8.85
CA ILE A 64 -18.22 9.10 8.41
C ILE A 64 -18.76 10.09 9.44
N ARG A 65 -18.62 9.77 10.73
CA ARG A 65 -19.15 10.56 11.86
C ARG A 65 -18.16 10.62 13.02
N PRO A 66 -16.99 11.27 12.83
CA PRO A 66 -15.94 11.30 13.84
C PRO A 66 -16.35 12.06 15.11
N ASP A 67 -17.27 13.02 15.00
CA ASP A 67 -17.83 13.80 16.11
C ASP A 67 -18.78 13.00 17.02
N GLU A 68 -19.30 11.88 16.54
CA GLU A 68 -20.14 10.95 17.31
C GLU A 68 -19.32 9.87 18.07
N LEU A 69 -17.98 9.89 17.98
CA LEU A 69 -17.10 9.07 18.81
C LEU A 69 -16.56 9.87 19.99
N SER A 70 -16.79 9.37 21.20
CA SER A 70 -16.05 9.85 22.36
C SER A 70 -14.56 9.51 22.22
N VAL A 71 -13.69 10.20 22.97
CA VAL A 71 -12.24 9.91 22.96
C VAL A 71 -11.94 8.47 23.40
N ALA A 72 -12.72 7.92 24.34
CA ALA A 72 -12.57 6.54 24.80
C ALA A 72 -13.04 5.52 23.74
N ASP A 73 -14.16 5.82 23.09
CA ASP A 73 -14.69 5.00 21.99
C ASP A 73 -13.76 5.02 20.78
N TRP A 74 -13.14 6.18 20.50
CA TRP A 74 -12.14 6.34 19.45
C TRP A 74 -10.96 5.41 19.66
N ALA A 75 -10.37 5.38 20.86
CA ALA A 75 -9.23 4.51 21.16
C ALA A 75 -9.59 3.02 21.06
N THR A 76 -10.78 2.64 21.56
CA THR A 76 -11.29 1.26 21.48
C THR A 76 -11.55 0.85 20.04
N CYS A 77 -12.19 1.72 19.27
CA CYS A 77 -12.49 1.50 17.87
C CYS A 77 -11.21 1.37 17.03
N LEU A 78 -10.26 2.28 17.21
CA LEU A 78 -8.97 2.29 16.53
C LEU A 78 -8.17 1.02 16.80
N THR A 79 -8.07 0.62 18.06
CA THR A 79 -7.40 -0.63 18.44
C THR A 79 -8.13 -1.83 17.85
N GLY A 80 -9.46 -1.85 17.91
CA GLY A 80 -10.28 -2.94 17.37
C GLY A 80 -10.10 -3.12 15.86
N VAL A 81 -10.20 -2.04 15.09
CA VAL A 81 -10.08 -2.09 13.62
C VAL A 81 -8.66 -2.36 13.17
N ILE A 82 -7.67 -1.65 13.73
CA ILE A 82 -6.28 -1.73 13.24
C ILE A 82 -5.60 -3.02 13.71
N ALA A 83 -5.80 -3.42 14.97
CA ALA A 83 -5.11 -4.61 15.50
C ALA A 83 -5.83 -5.92 15.15
N ASN A 84 -7.16 -5.93 15.14
CA ASN A 84 -7.93 -7.17 14.96
C ASN A 84 -8.54 -7.32 13.56
N GLY A 85 -8.63 -6.24 12.76
CA GLY A 85 -9.12 -6.28 11.39
C GLY A 85 -10.60 -6.66 11.14
N PRO A 86 -11.56 -6.54 12.08
CA PRO A 86 -12.96 -6.77 11.75
C PRO A 86 -13.50 -5.67 10.83
N VAL A 87 -14.25 -6.07 9.80
CA VAL A 87 -14.73 -5.19 8.72
C VAL A 87 -16.20 -5.45 8.35
N HIS A 88 -16.87 -6.33 9.08
CA HIS A 88 -18.23 -6.77 8.76
C HIS A 88 -19.28 -5.92 9.48
N THR A 89 -20.40 -5.61 8.82
CA THR A 89 -21.47 -4.77 9.42
C THR A 89 -22.55 -5.60 10.11
N ASP A 90 -22.74 -6.86 9.71
CA ASP A 90 -23.68 -7.79 10.33
C ASP A 90 -23.36 -8.03 11.81
N THR A 91 -24.37 -7.84 12.67
CA THR A 91 -24.28 -8.01 14.12
C THR A 91 -24.00 -9.44 14.56
N ASP A 92 -24.37 -10.41 13.74
CA ASP A 92 -24.19 -11.84 14.04
C ASP A 92 -22.82 -12.37 13.59
N SER A 93 -22.02 -11.55 12.91
CA SER A 93 -20.69 -11.93 12.42
C SER A 93 -19.65 -11.92 13.54
N LEU A 94 -18.80 -12.95 13.57
CA LEU A 94 -17.59 -12.96 14.40
C LEU A 94 -16.56 -11.91 13.97
N TYR A 95 -16.69 -11.36 12.75
CA TYR A 95 -15.81 -10.33 12.19
C TYR A 95 -16.48 -8.96 12.14
N ARG A 96 -17.52 -8.77 12.96
CA ARG A 96 -18.24 -7.51 13.07
C ARG A 96 -17.33 -6.40 13.56
N VAL A 97 -17.41 -5.22 12.93
CA VAL A 97 -16.79 -4.00 13.48
C VAL A 97 -17.21 -3.78 14.94
N PRO A 98 -16.32 -3.27 15.80
CA PRO A 98 -16.66 -2.94 17.17
C PRO A 98 -17.89 -2.03 17.24
N SER A 99 -18.72 -2.20 18.27
CA SER A 99 -19.95 -1.41 18.46
C SER A 99 -19.71 0.08 18.46
N GLU A 100 -18.55 0.49 18.97
CA GLU A 100 -18.10 1.86 19.10
C GLU A 100 -17.87 2.51 17.72
N CYS A 101 -17.45 1.70 16.75
CA CYS A 101 -17.18 2.09 15.36
C CYS A 101 -18.42 2.06 14.46
N ALA A 102 -19.45 1.31 14.85
CA ALA A 102 -20.58 0.98 13.98
C ALA A 102 -21.24 2.24 13.42
N ASP A 103 -21.43 2.30 12.10
CA ASP A 103 -21.99 3.42 11.34
C ASP A 103 -21.23 4.76 11.42
N LYS A 104 -20.07 4.77 12.09
CA LYS A 104 -19.24 5.97 12.27
C LYS A 104 -17.88 5.86 11.57
N VAL A 105 -17.31 4.66 11.51
CA VAL A 105 -16.05 4.33 10.84
C VAL A 105 -16.29 3.17 9.86
N SER A 106 -15.76 3.27 8.64
CA SER A 106 -15.88 2.21 7.63
C SER A 106 -14.51 1.65 7.26
N PRO A 107 -14.12 0.49 7.83
CA PRO A 107 -12.85 -0.14 7.49
C PRO A 107 -12.77 -0.59 6.03
N TYR A 108 -11.61 -0.38 5.42
CA TYR A 108 -11.33 -0.82 4.05
C TYR A 108 -11.22 -2.35 3.95
N LYS A 109 -11.70 -2.90 2.83
CA LYS A 109 -11.58 -4.31 2.47
C LYS A 109 -10.67 -4.46 1.25
N ILE A 110 -9.76 -5.42 1.30
CA ILE A 110 -8.98 -5.83 0.13
C ILE A 110 -9.66 -7.07 -0.45
N ALA A 111 -10.00 -7.01 -1.74
CA ALA A 111 -10.48 -8.16 -2.49
C ALA A 111 -9.45 -8.52 -3.57
N ILE A 112 -9.18 -9.82 -3.73
CA ILE A 112 -8.37 -10.33 -4.83
C ILE A 112 -9.36 -10.88 -5.86
N ALA A 113 -9.42 -10.24 -7.03
CA ALA A 113 -10.24 -10.73 -8.13
C ALA A 113 -9.51 -11.89 -8.82
N PRO A 114 -10.19 -13.02 -9.11
CA PRO A 114 -9.61 -14.11 -9.87
C PRO A 114 -9.39 -13.67 -11.31
N ASP A 115 -8.30 -14.16 -11.90
CA ASP A 115 -7.98 -13.91 -13.31
C ASP A 115 -9.06 -14.51 -14.23
N ASN A 116 -9.76 -13.65 -14.96
CA ASN A 116 -10.80 -14.01 -15.92
C ASN A 116 -10.83 -13.01 -17.09
N ALA A 117 -11.72 -13.25 -18.07
CA ALA A 117 -11.81 -12.41 -19.27
C ALA A 117 -12.11 -10.92 -18.98
N PHE A 118 -12.80 -10.60 -17.87
CA PHE A 118 -13.06 -9.22 -17.47
C PHE A 118 -11.86 -8.53 -16.82
N THR A 119 -10.97 -9.27 -16.16
CA THR A 119 -9.82 -8.70 -15.43
C THR A 119 -8.55 -8.58 -16.29
N ARG A 120 -8.54 -9.12 -17.52
CA ARG A 120 -7.39 -9.11 -18.46
C ARG A 120 -7.39 -7.97 -19.49
N SER A 121 -8.26 -6.97 -19.33
CA SER A 121 -8.46 -5.87 -20.29
C SER A 121 -7.17 -5.15 -20.68
#